data_AF-A0A6P5XEG2-F1
#
_entry.id   AF-A0A6P5XEG2-F1
#
_cell.length_a   1.000
_cell.length_b   1.000
_cell.length_c   1.000
_cell.angle_alpha   90.00
_cell.angle_beta   90.00
_cell.angle_gamma   90.00
#
_symmetry.space_group_name_H-M   'P 1'
#
loop_
_entity.id
_entity.type
_entity.pdbx_description
1 polymer ?
#
loop_
_entity_poly.entity_id
_entity_poly.type
_entity_poly.pdbx_seq_one_letter_code
_entity_poly.pdbx_strand_id
1 'polypeptide(L)'
;MYTAYTFVCFCSKIRKTTDEIESEKLAKGIHECVMEMIKKREEKIVTGEADSFGNDFLGLLVNAFHDSDDKNRLSVEDLVDECKTFYFVGQEMTKSLLTWTVLLLSIHSDWQEKARREVIEVFGDKNPHSEGISKLKTVSKTAISDDFNSVHYQRLINYKFILLTDELDHL
;
A
#
# COMPACT_ATOMS: atom_id res chain seq x y z
N MET A 1 27.97 -23.42 -22.33
CA MET A 1 26.56 -23.09 -22.06
C MET A 1 26.28 -23.08 -20.55
N TYR A 2 26.54 -24.16 -19.80
CA TYR A 2 26.41 -24.19 -18.32
C TYR A 2 27.23 -23.13 -17.57
N THR A 3 28.44 -22.81 -18.05
CA THR A 3 29.32 -21.79 -17.46
C THR A 3 28.79 -20.36 -17.59
N ALA A 4 27.97 -20.07 -18.60
CA ALA A 4 27.33 -18.77 -18.77
C ALA A 4 26.13 -18.61 -17.81
N TYR A 5 25.36 -19.68 -17.59
CA TYR A 5 24.24 -19.68 -16.64
C TYR A 5 24.71 -19.59 -15.19
N THR A 6 25.80 -20.27 -14.82
CA THR A 6 26.40 -20.11 -13.48
C THR A 6 26.99 -18.72 -13.28
N PHE A 7 27.58 -18.10 -14.32
CA PHE A 7 28.10 -16.73 -14.24
C PHE A 7 26.98 -15.68 -14.11
N VAL A 8 25.88 -15.81 -14.87
CA VAL A 8 24.69 -14.94 -14.74
C VAL A 8 24.05 -15.08 -13.34
N CYS A 9 23.92 -16.30 -12.83
CA CYS A 9 23.39 -16.60 -11.49
C CYS A 9 24.35 -16.17 -10.36
N PHE A 10 25.64 -16.07 -10.65
CA PHE A 10 26.65 -15.54 -9.73
C PHE A 10 26.64 -14.00 -9.70
N CYS A 11 26.48 -13.35 -10.86
CA CYS A 11 26.34 -11.90 -10.94
C CYS A 11 25.04 -11.40 -10.28
N SER A 12 23.93 -12.14 -10.40
CA SER A 12 22.69 -11.82 -9.66
C SER A 12 22.84 -11.99 -8.14
N LYS A 13 23.82 -12.79 -7.68
CA LYS A 13 24.14 -12.97 -6.26
C LYS A 13 25.10 -11.93 -5.68
N ILE A 14 25.75 -11.13 -6.54
CA ILE A 14 26.79 -10.17 -6.13
C ILE A 14 26.40 -8.72 -6.41
N ARG A 15 25.47 -8.47 -7.35
CA ARG A 15 25.08 -7.11 -7.73
C ARG A 15 23.60 -6.91 -7.47
N LYS A 16 23.29 -6.14 -6.42
CA LYS A 16 21.93 -5.67 -6.17
C LYS A 16 21.37 -5.06 -7.45
N THR A 17 20.17 -5.48 -7.83
CA THR A 17 19.47 -4.89 -8.96
C THR A 17 19.13 -3.42 -8.66
N THR A 18 18.85 -2.63 -9.69
CA THR A 18 18.39 -1.25 -9.47
C THR A 18 17.13 -1.24 -8.60
N ASP A 19 16.25 -2.21 -8.80
CA ASP A 19 15.00 -2.37 -8.06
C ASP A 19 15.25 -2.68 -6.57
N GLU A 20 16.22 -3.54 -6.23
CA GLU A 20 16.63 -3.79 -4.84
C GLU A 20 17.19 -2.53 -4.16
N ILE A 21 17.99 -1.75 -4.88
CA ILE A 21 18.55 -0.49 -4.35
C ILE A 21 17.44 0.54 -4.10
N GLU A 22 16.45 0.62 -4.98
CA GLU A 22 15.30 1.50 -4.84
C GLU A 22 14.38 1.05 -3.69
N SER A 23 14.17 -0.25 -3.53
CA SER A 23 13.42 -0.84 -2.42
C SER A 23 14.07 -0.51 -1.07
N GLU A 24 15.39 -0.65 -0.94
CA GLU A 24 16.11 -0.31 0.28
C GLU A 24 16.05 1.18 0.62
N LYS A 25 16.18 2.04 -0.39
CA LYS A 25 16.01 3.50 -0.20
C LYS A 25 14.61 3.83 0.27
N LEU A 26 13.60 3.16 -0.29
CA LEU A 26 12.21 3.34 0.09
C LEU A 26 11.96 2.86 1.52
N ALA A 27 12.44 1.67 1.89
CA ALA A 27 12.34 1.15 3.25
C ALA A 27 13.00 2.09 4.27
N LYS A 28 14.17 2.64 3.93
CA LYS A 28 14.85 3.64 4.76
C LYS A 28 14.06 4.94 4.88
N GLY A 29 13.51 5.44 3.77
CA GLY A 29 12.68 6.64 3.77
C GLY A 29 11.39 6.47 4.59
N ILE A 30 10.78 5.28 4.55
CA ILE A 30 9.62 4.93 5.39
C ILE A 30 10.04 4.97 6.86
N HIS A 31 11.15 4.32 7.23
CA HIS A 31 11.65 4.35 8.60
C HIS A 31 11.85 5.79 9.11
N GLU A 32 12.57 6.63 8.34
CA GLU A 32 12.81 8.03 8.70
C GLU A 32 11.49 8.80 8.88
N CYS A 33 10.55 8.63 7.96
CA CYS A 33 9.23 9.28 8.00
C CYS A 33 8.41 8.85 9.23
N VAL A 34 8.35 7.54 9.51
CA VAL A 34 7.62 6.98 10.66
C VAL A 34 8.19 7.55 11.96
N MET A 35 9.52 7.54 12.13
CA MET A 35 10.16 8.08 13.34
C MET A 35 9.89 9.58 13.51
N GLU A 36 9.91 10.36 12.43
CA GLU A 36 9.52 11.78 12.49
C GLU A 36 8.06 11.98 12.90
N MET A 37 7.15 11.14 12.40
CA MET A 37 5.73 11.22 12.73
C MET A 37 5.48 10.88 14.21
N ILE A 38 6.15 9.86 14.76
CA ILE A 38 6.07 9.50 16.17
C ILE A 38 6.56 10.66 17.03
N LYS A 39 7.76 11.18 16.74
CA LYS A 39 8.36 12.28 17.50
C LYS A 39 7.44 13.51 17.54
N LYS A 40 6.84 13.87 16.40
CA LYS A 40 5.87 14.98 16.33
C LYS A 40 4.63 14.74 17.19
N ARG A 41 4.18 13.48 17.32
CA ARG A 41 3.03 13.14 18.19
C ARG A 41 3.42 13.17 19.67
N GLU A 42 4.60 12.68 20.02
CA GLU A 42 5.15 12.77 21.38
C GLU A 42 5.33 14.22 21.83
N GLU A 43 5.87 15.07 20.98
CA GLU A 43 6.03 16.50 21.26
C GLU A 43 4.68 17.17 21.59
N LYS A 44 3.62 16.86 20.83
CA LYS A 44 2.26 17.39 21.08
C LYS A 44 1.67 16.97 22.41
N ILE A 45 1.98 15.75 22.87
CA ILE A 45 1.55 15.27 24.18
C ILE A 45 2.30 16.02 25.28
N VAL A 46 3.63 16.16 25.13
CA VAL A 46 4.48 16.85 26.11
C VAL A 46 4.14 18.34 26.22
N THR A 47 3.80 19.01 25.12
CA THR A 47 3.39 20.42 25.12
C THR A 47 1.95 20.64 25.57
N GLY A 48 1.16 19.57 25.75
CA GLY A 48 -0.26 19.65 26.10
C GLY A 48 -1.16 20.11 24.94
N GLU A 49 -0.67 20.07 23.69
CA GLU A 49 -1.47 20.36 22.50
C GLU A 49 -2.42 19.20 22.12
N ALA A 50 -2.13 17.99 22.59
CA ALA A 50 -2.96 16.81 22.41
C ALA A 50 -2.99 15.96 23.68
N ASP A 51 -4.14 15.33 23.96
CA ASP A 51 -4.31 14.44 25.13
C ASP A 51 -3.98 12.97 24.83
N SER A 52 -3.86 12.60 23.55
CA SER A 52 -3.55 11.22 23.13
C SER A 52 -2.81 11.18 21.78
N PHE A 53 -2.20 10.02 21.48
CA PHE A 53 -1.54 9.78 20.20
C PHE A 53 -2.50 9.59 19.01
N GLY A 54 -3.81 9.65 19.25
CA GLY A 54 -4.87 9.43 18.27
C GLY A 54 -5.36 7.97 18.19
N ASN A 55 -6.51 7.77 17.54
CA ASN A 55 -7.14 6.45 17.35
C ASN A 55 -6.97 5.93 15.91
N ASP A 56 -6.09 6.55 15.12
CA ASP A 56 -5.71 6.05 13.79
C ASP A 56 -4.67 4.93 13.90
N PHE A 57 -4.37 4.25 12.78
CA PHE A 57 -3.43 3.13 12.74
C PHE A 57 -2.10 3.42 13.44
N LEU A 58 -1.46 4.55 13.13
CA LEU A 58 -0.20 4.94 13.76
C LEU A 58 -0.40 5.28 15.25
N GLY A 59 -1.52 5.89 15.61
CA GLY A 59 -1.85 6.23 16.99
C GLY A 59 -1.99 4.98 17.86
N LEU A 60 -2.62 3.94 17.33
CA LEU A 60 -2.71 2.64 17.99
C LEU A 60 -1.34 1.98 18.18
N LEU A 61 -0.48 2.02 17.16
CA LEU A 61 0.89 1.50 17.26
C LEU A 61 1.74 2.28 18.27
N VAL A 62 1.64 3.61 18.29
CA VAL A 62 2.36 4.46 19.25
C VAL A 62 1.84 4.24 20.67
N ASN A 63 0.53 4.03 20.87
CA ASN A 63 -0.02 3.64 22.17
C ASN A 63 0.57 2.30 22.64
N ALA A 64 0.64 1.29 21.76
CA ALA A 64 1.24 0.00 22.09
C ALA A 64 2.75 0.10 22.35
N PHE A 65 3.47 0.96 21.62
CA PHE A 65 4.89 1.24 21.88
C PHE A 65 5.14 1.87 23.26
N HIS A 66 4.17 2.64 23.78
CA HIS A 66 4.21 3.24 25.12
C HIS A 66 3.42 2.45 26.17
N ASP A 67 3.07 1.20 25.92
CA ASP A 67 2.31 0.38 26.87
C ASP A 67 3.13 0.12 28.15
N SER A 68 2.43 0.17 29.30
CA SER A 68 3.00 -0.08 30.62
C SER A 68 3.27 -1.56 30.90
N ASP A 69 2.58 -2.47 30.22
CA ASP A 69 2.83 -3.91 30.29
C ASP A 69 3.88 -4.29 29.23
N ASP A 70 5.06 -4.71 29.68
CA ASP A 70 6.16 -5.15 28.81
C ASP A 70 5.73 -6.25 27.82
N LYS A 71 4.66 -7.02 28.10
CA LYS A 71 4.14 -8.04 27.17
C LYS A 71 3.41 -7.48 25.95
N ASN A 72 2.81 -6.29 26.09
CA ASN A 72 2.08 -5.62 25.02
C ASN A 72 2.90 -4.51 24.38
N ARG A 73 4.06 -4.18 24.96
CA ARG A 73 4.92 -3.10 24.48
C ARG A 73 5.66 -3.51 23.20
N LEU A 74 5.44 -2.77 22.13
CA LEU A 74 6.17 -2.94 20.87
C LEU A 74 7.60 -2.40 20.99
N SER A 75 8.55 -2.99 20.24
CA SER A 75 9.83 -2.35 19.98
C SER A 75 9.71 -1.27 18.90
N VAL A 76 10.75 -0.45 18.73
CA VAL A 76 10.80 0.54 17.64
C VAL A 76 10.82 -0.18 16.30
N GLU A 77 11.55 -1.28 16.23
CA GLU A 77 11.65 -2.15 15.07
C GLU A 77 10.27 -2.70 14.69
N ASP A 78 9.54 -3.31 15.64
CA ASP A 78 8.20 -3.85 15.38
C ASP A 78 7.25 -2.77 14.86
N LEU A 79 7.23 -1.59 15.50
CA LEU A 79 6.38 -0.49 15.07
C LEU A 79 6.68 -0.06 13.63
N VAL A 80 7.97 0.11 13.31
CA VAL A 80 8.39 0.53 11.98
C VAL A 80 8.09 -0.55 10.95
N ASP A 81 8.28 -1.81 11.29
CA ASP A 81 8.05 -2.93 10.38
C ASP A 81 6.55 -3.14 10.10
N GLU A 82 5.68 -2.93 11.08
CA GLU A 82 4.23 -2.86 10.86
C GLU A 82 3.85 -1.72 9.90
N CYS A 83 4.46 -0.54 10.07
CA CYS A 83 4.22 0.61 9.17
C CYS A 83 4.74 0.35 7.75
N LYS A 84 5.93 -0.26 7.61
CA LYS A 84 6.49 -0.66 6.31
C LYS A 84 5.58 -1.67 5.63
N THR A 85 5.18 -2.71 6.33
CA THR A 85 4.31 -3.77 5.80
C THR A 85 3.00 -3.18 5.30
N PHE A 86 2.34 -2.35 6.11
CA PHE A 86 1.12 -1.66 5.70
C PHE A 86 1.31 -0.84 4.42
N TYR A 87 2.41 -0.10 4.31
CA TYR A 87 2.70 0.72 3.14
C TYR A 87 2.97 -0.11 1.89
N PHE A 88 3.83 -1.13 1.97
CA PHE A 88 4.19 -1.97 0.83
C PHE A 88 2.99 -2.73 0.30
N VAL A 89 2.32 -3.47 1.19
CA VAL A 89 1.13 -4.25 0.85
C VAL A 89 0.03 -3.33 0.27
N GLY A 90 -0.19 -2.16 0.88
CA GLY A 90 -1.17 -1.19 0.40
C GLY A 90 -0.83 -0.64 -1.00
N GLN A 91 0.43 -0.30 -1.25
CA GLN A 91 0.88 0.21 -2.55
C GLN A 91 0.75 -0.84 -3.65
N GLU A 92 1.18 -2.07 -3.40
CA GLU A 92 1.16 -3.13 -4.40
C GLU A 92 -0.25 -3.54 -4.78
N MET A 93 -1.13 -3.69 -3.78
CA MET A 93 -2.55 -3.96 -4.03
C MET A 93 -3.19 -2.82 -4.82
N THR A 94 -2.94 -1.57 -4.44
CA THR A 94 -3.53 -0.39 -5.13
C THR A 94 -3.03 -0.26 -6.56
N LYS A 95 -1.72 -0.44 -6.80
CA LYS A 95 -1.13 -0.41 -8.15
C LYS A 95 -1.70 -1.51 -9.03
N SER A 96 -1.81 -2.73 -8.51
CA SER A 96 -2.37 -3.87 -9.23
C SER A 96 -3.83 -3.60 -9.58
N LEU A 97 -4.65 -3.23 -8.59
CA LEU A 97 -6.07 -2.92 -8.78
C LEU A 97 -6.27 -1.81 -9.82
N LEU A 98 -5.51 -0.72 -9.73
CA LEU A 98 -5.61 0.38 -10.69
C LEU A 98 -5.18 -0.04 -12.10
N THR A 99 -4.11 -0.82 -12.22
CA THR A 99 -3.63 -1.33 -13.51
C THR A 99 -4.70 -2.17 -14.19
N TRP A 100 -5.29 -3.12 -13.47
CA TRP A 100 -6.38 -3.95 -13.99
C TRP A 100 -7.64 -3.13 -14.29
N THR A 101 -7.98 -2.16 -13.44
CA THR A 101 -9.13 -1.27 -13.67
C THR A 101 -8.97 -0.48 -14.96
N VAL A 102 -7.80 0.13 -15.18
CA VAL A 102 -7.51 0.90 -16.40
C VAL A 102 -7.51 -0.02 -17.63
N LEU A 103 -6.93 -1.21 -17.53
CA LEU A 103 -6.96 -2.20 -18.61
C LEU A 103 -8.39 -2.60 -18.99
N LEU A 104 -9.21 -2.98 -17.99
CA LEU A 104 -10.61 -3.36 -18.21
C LEU A 104 -11.44 -2.22 -18.81
N LEU A 105 -11.24 -0.99 -18.34
CA LEU A 105 -11.90 0.17 -18.93
C LEU A 105 -11.45 0.42 -20.38
N SER A 106 -10.19 0.17 -20.71
CA SER A 106 -9.68 0.37 -22.07
C SER A 106 -10.21 -0.63 -23.10
N ILE A 107 -10.50 -1.87 -22.67
CA ILE A 107 -11.07 -2.90 -23.55
C ILE A 107 -12.61 -2.80 -23.66
N HIS A 108 -13.26 -2.13 -22.70
CA HIS A 108 -14.71 -1.95 -22.65
C HIS A 108 -15.13 -0.48 -22.83
N SER A 109 -15.05 0.02 -24.06
CA SER A 109 -15.33 1.43 -24.40
C SER A 109 -16.69 1.93 -23.94
N ASP A 110 -17.72 1.08 -23.98
CA ASP A 110 -19.08 1.45 -23.52
C ASP A 110 -19.13 1.75 -22.03
N TRP A 111 -18.40 0.97 -21.23
CA TRP A 111 -18.30 1.16 -19.79
C TRP A 111 -17.40 2.35 -19.45
N GLN A 112 -16.32 2.53 -20.20
CA GLN A 112 -15.45 3.70 -20.09
C GLN A 112 -16.22 5.01 -20.31
N GLU A 113 -17.05 5.06 -21.35
CA GLU A 113 -17.81 6.28 -21.68
C GLU A 113 -18.95 6.53 -20.69
N LYS A 114 -19.57 5.48 -20.15
CA LYS A 114 -20.53 5.62 -19.03
C LYS A 114 -19.84 6.14 -17.76
N ALA A 115 -18.69 5.59 -17.39
CA ALA A 115 -17.92 6.04 -16.24
C ALA A 115 -17.45 7.49 -16.39
N ARG A 116 -16.96 7.88 -17.58
CA ARG A 116 -16.56 9.27 -17.87
C ARG A 116 -17.73 10.25 -17.73
N ARG A 117 -18.89 9.93 -18.33
CA ARG A 117 -20.08 10.76 -18.19
C ARG A 117 -20.55 10.88 -16.74
N GLU A 118 -20.57 9.78 -15.99
CA GLU A 118 -20.93 9.80 -14.58
C GLU A 118 -20.02 10.72 -13.76
N VAL A 119 -18.71 10.68 -13.98
CA VAL A 119 -17.75 11.58 -13.32
C VAL A 119 -18.02 13.05 -13.68
N ILE A 120 -18.27 13.35 -14.96
CA ILE A 120 -18.57 14.72 -15.41
C ILE A 120 -19.91 15.21 -14.84
N GLU A 121 -20.94 14.36 -14.78
CA GLU A 121 -22.24 14.71 -14.22
C GLU A 121 -22.15 14.99 -12.71
N VAL A 122 -21.35 14.21 -11.98
CA VAL A 122 -21.23 14.34 -10.52
C VAL A 122 -20.31 15.50 -10.14
N PHE A 123 -19.17 15.68 -10.81
CA PHE A 123 -18.15 16.64 -10.41
C PHE A 123 -18.02 17.85 -11.35
N GLY A 124 -18.35 17.71 -12.63
CA GLY A 124 -18.08 18.73 -13.65
C GLY A 124 -16.61 19.14 -13.62
N ASP A 125 -16.36 20.45 -13.51
CA ASP A 125 -15.01 21.03 -13.38
C ASP A 125 -14.54 21.19 -11.92
N LYS A 126 -15.27 20.63 -10.95
CA LYS A 126 -14.94 20.74 -9.52
C LYS A 126 -14.05 19.59 -9.07
N ASN A 127 -13.26 19.85 -8.04
CA ASN A 127 -12.47 18.79 -7.40
C ASN A 127 -13.37 17.70 -6.79
N PRO A 128 -12.93 16.43 -6.80
CA PRO A 128 -13.62 15.34 -6.12
C PRO A 128 -13.85 15.65 -4.64
N HIS A 129 -15.06 15.35 -4.16
CA HIS A 129 -15.45 15.47 -2.75
C HIS A 129 -16.18 14.21 -2.29
N SER A 130 -16.16 13.94 -0.98
CA SER A 130 -16.66 12.70 -0.38
C SER A 130 -18.09 12.36 -0.80
N GLU A 131 -18.99 13.34 -0.75
CA GLU A 131 -20.39 13.16 -1.15
C GLU A 131 -20.53 12.77 -2.63
N GLY A 132 -19.72 13.36 -3.52
CA GLY A 132 -19.74 13.04 -4.94
C GLY A 132 -19.18 11.64 -5.22
N ILE A 133 -18.12 11.23 -4.51
CA ILE A 133 -17.54 9.89 -4.65
C ILE A 133 -18.60 8.81 -4.34
N SER A 134 -19.44 9.02 -3.33
CA SER A 134 -20.53 8.10 -2.99
C SER A 134 -21.60 7.92 -4.09
N LYS A 135 -21.65 8.84 -5.07
CA LYS A 135 -22.61 8.84 -6.17
C LYS A 135 -22.07 8.13 -7.44
N LEU A 136 -20.79 7.77 -7.49
CA LEU A 136 -20.13 7.10 -8.63
C LEU A 136 -20.45 5.61 -8.73
N LYS A 137 -21.70 5.26 -9.02
CA LYS A 137 -22.18 3.87 -9.02
C LYS A 137 -21.59 3.03 -10.15
N THR A 138 -21.36 3.61 -11.31
CA THR A 138 -20.81 2.93 -12.48
C THR A 138 -19.34 2.62 -12.27
N VAL A 139 -18.56 3.58 -11.77
CA VAL A 139 -17.15 3.37 -11.43
C VAL A 139 -17.00 2.29 -10.36
N SER A 140 -17.82 2.32 -9.31
CA SER A 140 -17.83 1.26 -8.29
C SER A 140 -18.20 -0.09 -8.87
N LYS A 141 -19.19 -0.15 -9.78
CA LYS A 141 -19.57 -1.41 -10.43
C LYS A 141 -18.48 -1.94 -11.35
N THR A 142 -17.82 -1.12 -12.17
CA THR A 142 -16.77 -1.59 -13.08
C THR A 142 -15.51 -2.05 -12.36
N ALA A 143 -15.22 -1.49 -11.18
CA ALA A 143 -14.13 -1.94 -10.32
C ALA A 143 -14.46 -3.22 -9.51
N ILE A 144 -15.76 -3.54 -9.34
CA ILE A 144 -16.25 -4.61 -8.45
C ILE A 144 -16.99 -5.73 -9.21
N SER A 145 -17.35 -5.54 -10.48
CA SER A 145 -18.17 -6.48 -11.25
C SER A 145 -17.37 -7.71 -11.68
N ASP A 146 -18.02 -8.87 -11.55
CA ASP A 146 -17.89 -10.22 -12.12
C ASP A 146 -16.54 -10.69 -12.73
N ASP A 147 -15.79 -9.86 -13.45
CA ASP A 147 -14.45 -10.18 -13.94
C ASP A 147 -13.38 -10.15 -12.84
N PHE A 148 -13.45 -9.21 -11.88
CA PHE A 148 -12.51 -9.19 -10.75
C PHE A 148 -12.82 -10.30 -9.72
N ASN A 149 -14.08 -10.73 -9.64
CA ASN A 149 -14.53 -11.87 -8.84
C ASN A 149 -14.41 -13.22 -9.56
N SER A 150 -13.97 -13.24 -10.82
CA SER A 150 -13.59 -14.48 -11.48
C SER A 150 -12.49 -15.14 -10.65
N VAL A 151 -12.71 -16.42 -10.30
CA VAL A 151 -11.84 -17.24 -9.45
C VAL A 151 -10.37 -17.18 -9.90
N HIS A 152 -10.11 -16.92 -11.18
CA HIS A 152 -8.77 -16.74 -11.72
C HIS A 152 -8.06 -15.45 -11.27
N TYR A 153 -8.75 -14.31 -11.19
CA TYR A 153 -8.16 -13.05 -10.75
C TYR A 153 -7.97 -12.99 -9.24
N GLN A 154 -8.96 -13.47 -8.48
CA GLN A 154 -8.83 -13.69 -7.03
C GLN A 154 -7.68 -14.66 -6.69
N ARG A 155 -7.48 -15.72 -7.48
CA ARG A 155 -6.30 -16.60 -7.35
C ARG A 155 -5.01 -15.86 -7.65
N LEU A 156 -4.93 -15.11 -8.75
CA LEU A 156 -3.71 -14.40 -9.14
C LEU A 156 -3.31 -13.33 -8.10
N ILE A 157 -4.28 -12.62 -7.53
CA ILE A 157 -4.05 -11.66 -6.45
C ILE A 157 -3.60 -12.38 -5.17
N ASN A 158 -4.24 -13.50 -4.81
CA ASN A 158 -3.80 -14.31 -3.66
C ASN A 158 -2.40 -14.92 -3.87
N TYR A 159 -2.08 -15.44 -5.06
CA TYR A 159 -0.74 -15.96 -5.36
C TYR A 159 0.30 -14.86 -5.32
N LYS A 160 -0.02 -13.65 -5.81
CA LYS A 160 0.85 -12.48 -5.68
C LYS A 160 1.04 -12.10 -4.22
N PHE A 161 -0.03 -12.08 -3.42
CA PHE A 161 0.03 -11.80 -1.98
C PHE A 161 0.91 -12.81 -1.21
N ILE A 162 0.77 -14.11 -1.49
CA ILE A 162 1.59 -15.17 -0.90
C ILE A 162 3.07 -15.00 -1.26
N LEU A 163 3.38 -14.69 -2.54
CA LEU A 163 4.75 -14.45 -2.97
C LEU A 163 5.36 -13.18 -2.35
N LEU A 164 4.53 -12.17 -2.07
CA LEU A 164 4.95 -10.93 -1.43
C LEU A 164 5.19 -11.10 0.08
N THR A 165 4.38 -11.92 0.76
CA THR A 165 4.67 -12.29 2.15
C THR A 165 5.98 -13.08 2.25
N ASP A 166 6.25 -13.97 1.29
CA ASP A 166 7.52 -14.71 1.23
C ASP A 166 8.72 -13.80 0.88
N GLU A 167 8.54 -12.77 0.04
CA GLU A 167 9.60 -11.79 -0.27
C GLU A 167 9.87 -10.80 0.88
N LEU A 168 8.86 -10.45 1.67
CA LEU A 168 8.99 -9.59 2.84
C LEU A 168 9.65 -10.31 4.03
N ASP A 169 9.44 -11.63 4.18
CA ASP A 169 10.16 -12.47 5.16
C ASP A 169 11.67 -12.61 4.84
N HIS A 170 12.12 -12.13 3.67
CA HIS A 170 13.50 -12.16 3.21
C HIS A 170 14.19 -10.78 3.13
N LEU A 171 13.49 -9.70 3.53
CA LEU A 171 14.02 -8.34 3.67
C LEU A 171 14.29 -7.99 5.14
#